data_AF-A0A1Y2LP70-F1
#
_entry.id   AF-A0A1Y2LP70-F1
#
_cell.length_a   1.000
_cell.length_b   1.000
_cell.length_c   1.000
_cell.angle_alpha   90.00
_cell.angle_beta   90.00
_cell.angle_gamma   90.00
#
_symmetry.space_group_name_H-M   'P 1'
#
loop_
_entity.id
_entity.type
_entity.pdbx_description
1 polymer ?
#
loop_
_entity_poly.entity_id
_entity_poly.type
_entity_poly.pdbx_seq_one_letter_code
_entity_poly.pdbx_strand_id
1 'polypeptide(L)'
;MSVQDRAQAHLSQLDKELSKYPALNNFEKQTSVPKAYAVLGLAGLYFFLIFFNIAGEFLVNIAGFVIPGYYSLNALFSASKVDDTQWLTYWVVFAFLTVFESAVSAVYWFPFYYTFKFVLILWMALPQTS
;
A
#
# COMPACT_ATOMS: atom_id res chain seq x y z
N MET A 1 -29.60 -5.64 5.88
CA MET A 1 -28.67 -5.12 4.85
C MET A 1 -28.12 -6.30 4.10
N SER A 2 -28.41 -6.38 2.81
CA SER A 2 -27.84 -7.38 1.93
C SER A 2 -26.33 -7.16 1.79
N VAL A 3 -25.59 -8.18 1.37
CA VAL A 3 -24.14 -8.06 1.11
C VAL A 3 -23.87 -7.01 0.01
N GLN A 4 -24.81 -6.83 -0.92
CA GLN A 4 -24.74 -5.82 -1.97
C GLN A 4 -24.81 -4.40 -1.40
N ASP A 5 -25.72 -4.15 -0.45
CA ASP A 5 -25.85 -2.84 0.20
C ASP A 5 -24.56 -2.43 0.91
N ARG A 6 -23.88 -3.38 1.56
CA ARG A 6 -22.61 -3.15 2.24
C ARG A 6 -21.48 -2.86 1.26
N ALA A 7 -21.38 -3.65 0.18
CA ALA A 7 -20.37 -3.45 -0.85
C ALA A 7 -20.53 -2.06 -1.49
N GLN A 8 -21.77 -1.67 -1.79
CA GLN A 8 -22.07 -0.37 -2.38
C GLN A 8 -21.78 0.78 -1.42
N ALA A 9 -22.04 0.61 -0.11
CA ALA A 9 -21.64 1.58 0.90
C ALA A 9 -20.12 1.78 0.96
N HIS A 10 -19.31 0.71 0.90
CA HIS A 10 -17.86 0.82 0.86
C HIS A 10 -17.35 1.46 -0.45
N LEU A 11 -17.95 1.13 -1.59
CA LEU A 11 -17.62 1.74 -2.87
C LEU A 11 -17.94 3.25 -2.87
N SER A 12 -19.07 3.66 -2.32
CA SER A 12 -19.43 5.07 -2.19
C SER A 12 -18.53 5.83 -1.23
N GLN A 13 -18.07 5.20 -0.15
CA GLN A 13 -17.07 5.78 0.74
C GLN A 13 -15.73 5.97 0.03
N LEU A 14 -15.27 4.95 -0.70
CA LEU A 14 -14.04 5.02 -1.46
C LEU A 14 -14.13 6.11 -2.54
N ASP A 15 -15.24 6.15 -3.28
CA ASP A 15 -15.48 7.19 -4.29
C ASP A 15 -15.46 8.60 -3.70
N LYS A 16 -16.05 8.80 -2.51
CA LYS A 16 -16.02 10.07 -1.79
C LYS A 16 -14.60 10.48 -1.37
N GLU A 17 -13.80 9.54 -0.86
CA GLU A 17 -12.40 9.78 -0.49
C GLU A 17 -11.54 10.09 -1.72
N LEU A 18 -11.73 9.34 -2.80
CA LEU A 18 -11.02 9.55 -4.07
C LEU A 18 -11.41 10.87 -4.74
N SER A 19 -12.63 11.37 -4.50
CA SER A 19 -13.09 12.68 -5.00
C SER A 19 -12.27 13.86 -4.45
N LYS A 20 -11.52 13.67 -3.36
CA LYS A 20 -10.60 14.70 -2.82
C LYS A 20 -9.44 14.98 -3.76
N TYR A 21 -9.13 14.07 -4.69
CA TYR A 21 -8.02 14.21 -5.64
C TYR A 21 -8.52 14.72 -7.01
N PRO A 22 -8.21 15.97 -7.40
CA PRO A 22 -8.73 16.55 -8.65
C PRO A 22 -8.25 15.82 -9.91
N ALA A 23 -7.08 15.17 -9.86
CA ALA A 23 -6.57 14.34 -10.94
C ALA A 23 -7.49 13.15 -11.26
N LEU A 24 -8.03 12.49 -10.24
CA LEU A 24 -8.95 11.35 -10.41
C LEU A 24 -10.31 11.79 -10.97
N ASN A 25 -10.80 12.95 -10.54
CA ASN A 25 -12.04 13.52 -11.06
C ASN A 25 -11.93 13.90 -12.55
N ASN A 26 -10.77 14.41 -12.97
CA ASN A 26 -10.52 14.70 -14.39
C ASN A 26 -10.43 13.42 -15.22
N PHE A 27 -9.86 12.36 -14.65
CA PHE A 27 -9.76 11.04 -15.29
C PHE A 27 -11.13 10.38 -15.45
N GLU A 28 -11.98 10.45 -14.43
CA GLU A 28 -13.37 9.97 -14.46
C GLU A 28 -14.18 10.70 -15.55
N LYS A 29 -14.03 12.03 -15.65
CA LYS A 29 -14.70 12.83 -16.70
C LYS A 29 -14.28 12.44 -18.12
N GLN A 30 -13.03 12.03 -18.33
CA GLN A 30 -12.55 11.60 -19.66
C GLN A 30 -12.94 10.17 -20.00
N THR A 31 -12.85 9.25 -19.03
CA THR A 31 -13.01 7.82 -19.28
C THR A 31 -14.43 7.31 -19.03
N SER A 32 -15.28 8.10 -18.36
CA SER A 32 -16.63 7.70 -17.90
C SER A 32 -16.65 6.45 -17.01
N VAL A 33 -15.47 5.99 -16.54
CA VAL A 33 -15.34 4.87 -15.61
C VAL A 33 -15.31 5.43 -14.19
N PRO A 34 -16.11 4.89 -13.24
CA PRO A 34 -16.06 5.37 -11.87
C PRO A 34 -14.67 5.14 -11.27
N LYS A 35 -14.10 6.19 -10.70
CA LYS A 35 -12.74 6.22 -10.13
C LYS A 35 -12.51 5.13 -9.09
N ALA A 36 -13.53 4.77 -8.30
CA ALA A 36 -13.44 3.66 -7.34
C ALA A 36 -13.09 2.32 -8.01
N TYR A 37 -13.73 1.98 -9.13
CA TYR A 37 -13.41 0.74 -9.87
C TYR A 37 -12.04 0.80 -10.53
N ALA A 38 -11.64 1.98 -11.05
CA ALA A 38 -10.31 2.15 -11.63
C ALA A 38 -9.20 1.93 -10.59
N VAL A 39 -9.33 2.53 -9.40
CA VAL A 39 -8.36 2.37 -8.31
C VAL A 39 -8.34 0.93 -7.79
N LEU A 40 -9.51 0.30 -7.60
CA LEU A 40 -9.59 -1.11 -7.19
C LEU A 40 -8.98 -2.05 -8.24
N GLY A 41 -9.21 -1.78 -9.52
CA GLY A 41 -8.61 -2.53 -10.63
C GLY A 41 -7.09 -2.42 -10.65
N LEU A 42 -6.55 -1.20 -10.47
CA LEU A 42 -5.11 -0.97 -10.39
C LEU A 42 -4.49 -1.63 -9.14
N ALA A 43 -5.14 -1.51 -7.99
CA ALA A 43 -4.69 -2.16 -6.75
C ALA A 43 -4.71 -3.69 -6.88
N GLY A 44 -5.75 -4.24 -7.48
CA GLY A 44 -5.88 -5.68 -7.75
C GLY A 44 -4.82 -6.17 -8.73
N LEU A 45 -4.57 -5.44 -9.82
CA LEU A 45 -3.51 -5.74 -10.78
C LEU A 45 -2.13 -5.69 -10.10
N TYR A 46 -1.88 -4.66 -9.28
CA TYR A 46 -0.64 -4.52 -8.55
C TYR A 46 -0.38 -5.69 -7.59
N PHE A 47 -1.39 -6.07 -6.82
CA PHE A 47 -1.31 -7.25 -5.95
C PHE A 47 -1.12 -8.54 -6.76
N PHE A 48 -1.81 -8.70 -7.88
CA PHE A 48 -1.66 -9.84 -8.79
C PHE A 48 -0.21 -9.95 -9.30
N LEU A 49 0.40 -8.85 -9.75
CA LEU A 49 1.79 -8.85 -10.19
C LEU A 49 2.75 -9.29 -9.08
N ILE A 50 2.54 -8.81 -7.85
CA ILE A 50 3.34 -9.24 -6.68
C ILE A 50 3.12 -10.72 -6.37
N PHE A 51 1.88 -11.19 -6.41
CA PHE A 51 1.51 -12.57 -6.10
C PHE A 51 2.17 -13.58 -7.05
N PHE A 52 2.23 -13.25 -8.34
CA PHE A 52 2.92 -14.07 -9.35
C PHE A 52 4.43 -13.77 -9.44
N ASN A 53 4.97 -12.95 -8.55
CA ASN A 53 6.38 -12.54 -8.53
C ASN A 53 6.84 -11.91 -9.87
N ILE A 54 5.93 -11.21 -10.56
CA ILE A 54 6.26 -10.43 -11.75
C ILE A 54 6.74 -9.07 -11.28
N ALA A 55 8.06 -8.86 -11.32
CA ALA A 55 8.73 -7.67 -10.75
C ALA A 55 8.43 -7.48 -9.25
N GLY A 56 8.21 -8.58 -8.50
CA GLY A 56 7.76 -8.55 -7.10
C GLY A 56 8.66 -7.71 -6.19
N GLU A 57 9.98 -7.90 -6.26
CA GLU A 57 10.95 -7.13 -5.48
C GLU A 57 10.82 -5.62 -5.71
N PHE A 58 10.80 -5.22 -6.99
CA PHE A 58 10.72 -3.82 -7.39
C PHE A 58 9.41 -3.18 -6.93
N LEU A 59 8.28 -3.86 -7.16
CA LEU A 59 6.97 -3.36 -6.75
C LEU A 59 6.91 -3.21 -5.24
N VAL A 60 7.23 -4.25 -4.48
CA VAL A 60 7.15 -4.24 -3.01
C VAL A 60 8.07 -3.19 -2.40
N ASN A 61 9.28 -3.01 -2.94
CA ASN A 61 10.20 -1.98 -2.47
C ASN A 61 9.68 -0.57 -2.79
N ILE A 62 9.05 -0.34 -3.95
CA ILE A 62 8.40 0.94 -4.26
C ILE A 62 7.26 1.23 -3.28
N ALA A 63 6.34 0.29 -3.06
CA ALA A 63 5.24 0.50 -2.12
C ALA A 63 5.78 0.73 -0.70
N GLY A 64 6.77 -0.07 -0.29
CA GLY A 64 7.40 0.01 1.01
C GLY A 64 8.27 1.25 1.23
N PHE A 65 8.60 1.99 0.17
CA PHE A 65 9.37 3.22 0.28
C PHE A 65 8.50 4.47 0.12
N VAL A 66 7.69 4.52 -0.95
CA VAL A 66 6.98 5.75 -1.35
C VAL A 66 5.84 6.08 -0.39
N ILE A 67 5.00 5.09 -0.03
CA ILE A 67 3.83 5.33 0.83
C ILE A 67 4.29 5.72 2.24
N PRO A 68 5.11 4.91 2.95
CA PRO A 68 5.65 5.29 4.26
C PRO A 68 6.52 6.54 4.21
N GLY A 69 7.27 6.78 3.14
CA GLY A 69 8.09 7.98 2.99
C GLY A 69 7.26 9.26 2.99
N TYR A 70 6.15 9.28 2.26
CA TYR A 70 5.22 10.42 2.27
C TYR A 70 4.64 10.67 3.66
N TYR A 71 4.16 9.61 4.34
CA TYR A 71 3.61 9.75 5.68
C TYR A 71 4.66 10.09 6.74
N SER A 72 5.87 9.54 6.64
CA SER A 72 7.00 9.85 7.54
C SER A 72 7.39 11.32 7.42
N LEU A 73 7.46 11.87 6.19
CA LEU A 73 7.75 13.29 5.98
C LEU A 73 6.66 14.17 6.58
N ASN A 74 5.38 13.81 6.43
CA ASN A 74 4.29 14.53 7.07
C ASN A 74 4.36 14.45 8.60
N ALA A 75 4.73 13.29 9.16
CA ALA A 75 4.88 13.09 10.60
C ALA A 75 5.98 13.97 11.20
N LEU A 76 7.10 14.17 10.49
CA LEU A 76 8.21 15.04 10.91
C LEU A 76 7.79 16.51 11.14
N PHE A 77 6.77 16.98 10.44
CA PHE A 77 6.24 18.33 10.60
C PHE A 77 5.05 18.39 11.59
N SER A 78 4.61 17.25 12.10
CA SER A 78 3.57 17.14 13.12
C SER A 78 4.18 17.18 14.53
N ALA A 79 3.43 17.67 15.53
CA ALA A 79 3.91 17.72 16.90
C ALA A 79 3.81 16.37 17.66
N SER A 80 3.29 15.32 17.01
CA SER A 80 2.98 14.04 17.65
C SER A 80 4.18 13.08 17.63
N LYS A 81 4.69 12.74 18.82
CA LYS A 81 5.81 11.80 19.02
C LYS A 81 5.44 10.32 18.77
N VAL A 82 4.15 10.00 18.72
CA VAL A 82 3.67 8.61 18.59
C VAL A 82 3.91 8.10 17.17
N ASP A 83 3.75 8.96 16.17
CA ASP A 83 3.94 8.62 14.76
C ASP A 83 5.43 8.32 14.47
N ASP A 84 6.36 9.06 15.11
CA ASP A 84 7.80 8.89 14.93
C ASP A 84 8.27 7.45 15.25
N THR A 85 7.78 6.86 16.34
CA THR A 85 8.21 5.53 16.80
C THR A 85 7.72 4.43 15.86
N GLN A 86 6.49 4.58 15.34
CA GLN A 86 5.92 3.64 14.37
C GLN A 86 6.72 3.66 13.05
N TRP A 87 6.95 4.85 12.49
CA TRP A 87 7.71 4.99 11.24
C TRP A 87 9.16 4.56 11.39
N LEU A 88 9.81 4.84 12.53
CA LEU A 88 11.17 4.38 12.77
C LEU A 88 11.25 2.85 12.83
N THR A 89 10.31 2.21 13.54
CA THR A 89 10.23 0.74 13.60
C THR A 89 10.00 0.14 12.22
N TYR A 90 9.09 0.75 11.44
CA TYR A 90 8.84 0.40 10.05
C TYR A 90 10.14 0.42 9.23
N TRP A 91 10.90 1.51 9.28
CA TRP A 91 12.14 1.67 8.52
C TRP A 91 13.23 0.67 8.93
N VAL A 92 13.35 0.36 10.23
CA VAL A 92 14.30 -0.65 10.73
C VAL A 92 13.97 -2.03 10.17
N VAL A 93 12.69 -2.44 10.21
CA VAL A 93 12.26 -3.75 9.68
C VAL A 93 12.40 -3.80 8.15
N PHE A 94 12.02 -2.73 7.45
CA PHE A 94 12.18 -2.64 6.00
C PHE A 94 13.64 -2.74 5.56
N ALA A 95 14.55 -2.03 6.25
CA ALA A 95 15.98 -2.09 5.98
C ALA A 95 16.56 -3.47 6.29
N PHE A 96 16.17 -4.10 7.40
CA PHE A 96 16.61 -5.44 7.76
C PHE A 96 16.22 -6.47 6.69
N LEU A 97 14.96 -6.46 6.23
CA LEU A 97 14.49 -7.37 5.17
C LEU A 97 15.23 -7.13 3.85
N THR A 98 15.45 -5.87 3.48
CA THR A 98 16.16 -5.51 2.24
C THR A 98 17.64 -5.94 2.27
N VAL A 99 18.32 -5.77 3.41
CA VAL A 99 19.70 -6.27 3.58
C VAL A 99 19.73 -7.79 3.57
N PHE A 100 18.80 -8.45 4.25
CA PHE A 100 18.69 -9.91 4.26
C PHE A 100 18.47 -10.49 2.86
N GLU A 101 17.61 -9.86 2.05
CA GLU A 101 17.41 -10.21 0.63
C GLU A 101 18.70 -10.11 -0.18
N SER A 102 19.47 -9.02 0.01
CA SER A 102 20.74 -8.84 -0.68
C SER A 102 21.80 -9.89 -0.28
N ALA A 103 21.72 -10.42 0.94
CA ALA A 103 22.67 -11.40 1.46
C ALA A 103 22.29 -12.85 1.14
N VAL A 104 21.00 -13.14 0.93
CA VAL A 104 20.49 -14.51 0.82
C VAL A 104 19.78 -14.72 -0.52
N SER A 105 20.45 -15.36 -1.49
CA SER A 105 19.81 -15.77 -2.75
C SER A 105 18.72 -16.84 -2.58
N ALA A 106 18.58 -17.42 -1.37
CA ALA A 106 17.53 -18.40 -1.05
C ALA A 106 16.12 -17.80 -1.00
N VAL A 107 15.98 -16.48 -1.07
CA VAL A 107 14.67 -15.80 -1.17
C VAL A 107 13.87 -16.28 -2.40
N TYR A 108 14.54 -16.64 -3.49
CA TYR A 108 13.91 -17.23 -4.68
C TYR A 108 13.39 -18.66 -4.46
N TRP A 109 13.87 -19.35 -3.42
CA TRP A 109 13.45 -20.72 -3.10
C TRP A 109 12.16 -20.77 -2.29
N PHE A 110 11.80 -19.66 -1.63
CA PHE A 110 10.56 -19.56 -0.87
C PHE A 110 9.43 -19.00 -1.76
N PRO A 111 8.40 -19.81 -2.08
CA PRO A 111 7.28 -19.32 -2.87
C PRO A 111 6.54 -18.21 -2.13
N PHE A 112 6.10 -17.17 -2.86
CA PHE A 112 5.35 -16.02 -2.33
C PHE A 112 6.10 -15.14 -1.29
N TYR A 113 7.43 -15.20 -1.23
CA TYR A 113 8.22 -14.36 -0.32
C TYR A 113 7.86 -12.86 -0.42
N TYR A 114 7.85 -12.31 -1.63
CA TYR A 114 7.55 -10.89 -1.82
C TYR A 114 6.11 -10.53 -1.45
N THR A 115 5.17 -11.46 -1.63
CA THR A 115 3.79 -11.29 -1.14
C THR A 115 3.76 -11.21 0.38
N PHE A 116 4.50 -12.08 1.07
CA PHE A 116 4.59 -12.04 2.53
C PHE A 116 5.23 -10.73 3.01
N LYS A 117 6.36 -10.33 2.42
CA LYS A 117 7.00 -9.04 2.70
C LYS A 117 6.02 -7.87 2.49
N PHE A 118 5.28 -7.87 1.39
CA PHE A 118 4.30 -6.84 1.08
C PHE A 118 3.20 -6.73 2.13
N VAL A 119 2.63 -7.86 2.55
CA VAL A 119 1.60 -7.91 3.59
C VAL A 119 2.16 -7.41 4.94
N LEU A 120 3.37 -7.83 5.30
CA LEU A 120 4.03 -7.41 6.53
C LEU A 120 4.29 -5.89 6.54
N ILE A 121 4.82 -5.36 5.44
CA ILE A 121 5.06 -3.93 5.24
C ILE A 121 3.76 -3.12 5.34
N LEU A 122 2.71 -3.56 4.64
CA LEU A 122 1.41 -2.90 4.70
C LEU A 122 0.83 -2.93 6.11
N TRP A 123 0.95 -4.06 6.81
CA TRP A 123 0.47 -4.22 8.17
C TRP A 123 1.17 -3.25 9.14
N MET A 124 2.48 -3.06 9.02
CA MET A 124 3.22 -2.09 9.84
C MET A 124 2.89 -0.64 9.52
N ALA A 125 2.51 -0.34 8.27
CA ALA A 125 2.09 0.99 7.84
C ALA A 125 0.67 1.36 8.33
N LEU A 126 -0.14 0.37 8.74
CA LEU A 126 -1.45 0.64 9.32
C LEU A 126 -1.31 1.28 10.71
N PRO A 127 -2.16 2.27 11.06
CA PRO A 127 -2.14 2.90 12.38
C PRO A 127 -2.39 1.85 13.46
N GLN A 128 -1.42 1.70 14.37
CA GLN A 128 -1.54 0.76 15.48
C GLN A 128 -2.41 1.41 16.56
N THR A 129 -3.56 0.83 16.85
CA THR A 129 -4.40 1.26 17.97
C THR A 129 -3.72 0.87 19.27
N SER A 130 -3.07 1.82 19.94
CA SER A 130 -2.70 1.69 21.36
C SER A 130 -3.85 2.12 22.26
#